data_AF-A0A3D1VIH0-F1
#
_entry.id   AF-A0A3D1VIH0-F1
#
_cell.length_a   1.000
_cell.length_b   1.000
_cell.length_c   1.000
_cell.angle_alpha   90.00
_cell.angle_beta   90.00
_cell.angle_gamma   90.00
#
_symmetry.space_group_name_H-M   'P 1'
#
loop_
_entity.id
_entity.type
_entity.pdbx_description
1 polymer ?
#
loop_
_entity_poly.entity_id
_entity_poly.type
_entity_poly.pdbx_seq_one_letter_code
_entity_poly.pdbx_strand_id
1 'polypeptide(L)'
;AGNPAAESFPTTEMSEISAAIFADPAVTSQALQYGITEGYTPLRTLIAGRNKARFNFGREFDTTIITSGGQQGIDLTCKVLCNEGDVILCEEPSFIGSLNSFRSHGAKLVGVPMEDDGISLEGLEQAMQANKNAKILYIIPNFQNPTGIT
;
A
#
# COMPACT_ATOMS: atom_id res chain seq x y z
N ALA A 1 -10.74 -7.72 12.32
CA ALA A 1 -9.85 -6.75 11.66
C ALA A 1 -8.55 -6.67 12.44
N GLY A 2 -7.41 -6.63 11.76
CA GLY A 2 -6.08 -6.50 12.40
C GLY A 2 -5.82 -5.07 12.89
N ASN A 3 -6.65 -4.59 13.82
CA ASN A 3 -6.50 -3.25 14.36
C ASN A 3 -5.32 -3.23 15.35
N PRO A 4 -4.44 -2.21 15.29
CA PRO A 4 -3.37 -2.05 16.26
C PRO A 4 -3.92 -1.91 17.69
N ALA A 5 -3.16 -2.42 18.67
CA ALA A 5 -3.46 -2.27 20.08
C ALA A 5 -3.36 -0.79 20.49
N ALA A 6 -4.26 -0.32 21.37
CA ALA A 6 -4.32 1.10 21.73
C ALA A 6 -3.01 1.58 22.40
N GLU A 7 -2.33 0.68 23.10
CA GLU A 7 -1.06 0.92 23.78
C GLU A 7 0.10 1.13 22.80
N SER A 8 -0.06 0.75 21.52
CA SER A 8 0.95 0.98 20.47
C SER A 8 0.91 2.38 19.87
N PHE A 9 -0.08 3.20 20.24
CA PHE A 9 -0.22 4.55 19.70
C PHE A 9 0.81 5.50 20.34
N PRO A 10 1.67 6.15 19.54
CA PRO A 10 2.72 7.05 20.04
C PRO A 10 2.14 8.41 20.42
N THR A 11 1.25 8.44 21.42
CA THR A 11 0.46 9.62 21.80
C THR A 11 1.34 10.75 22.35
N THR A 12 2.35 10.40 23.15
CA THR A 12 3.34 11.35 23.69
C THR A 12 4.14 11.98 22.57
N GLU A 13 4.72 11.18 21.68
CA GLU A 13 5.57 11.65 20.59
C GLU A 13 4.76 12.52 19.60
N MET A 14 3.52 12.12 19.29
CA MET A 14 2.64 12.93 18.43
C MET A 14 2.34 14.31 19.05
N SER A 15 2.14 14.37 20.37
CA SER A 15 1.92 15.63 21.09
C SER A 15 3.16 16.54 21.02
N GLU A 16 4.34 16.00 21.31
CA GLU A 16 5.61 16.73 21.29
C GLU A 16 5.96 17.26 19.90
N ILE A 17 5.82 16.44 18.86
CA ILE A 17 6.07 16.82 17.47
C ILE A 17 5.10 17.93 17.05
N SER A 18 3.81 17.81 17.41
CA SER A 18 2.81 18.82 17.09
C SER A 18 3.15 20.16 17.76
N ALA A 19 3.51 20.14 19.05
CA ALA A 19 3.93 21.33 19.76
C ALA A 19 5.17 22.00 19.12
N ALA A 20 6.14 21.20 18.68
CA ALA A 20 7.34 21.70 18.00
C ALA A 20 7.01 22.38 16.65
N ILE A 21 6.07 21.83 15.88
CA ILE A 21 5.60 22.44 14.62
C ILE A 21 5.02 23.83 14.89
N PHE A 22 4.21 23.98 15.95
CA PHE A 22 3.55 25.24 16.30
C PHE A 22 4.43 26.25 17.03
N ALA A 23 5.60 25.84 17.52
CA ALA A 23 6.54 26.74 18.21
C ALA A 23 7.32 27.65 17.24
N ASP A 24 7.45 27.25 15.97
CA ASP A 24 8.14 28.02 14.94
C ASP A 24 7.12 28.54 13.88
N PRO A 25 6.90 29.86 13.77
CA PRO A 25 5.97 30.43 12.80
C PRO A 25 6.27 30.08 11.33
N ALA A 26 7.54 29.92 10.96
CA ALA A 26 7.93 29.57 9.60
C ALA A 26 7.57 28.11 9.29
N VAL A 27 7.83 27.20 10.24
CA VAL A 27 7.44 25.79 10.14
C VAL A 27 5.92 25.64 10.13
N THR A 28 5.22 26.34 11.03
CA THR A 28 3.75 26.38 11.08
C THR A 28 3.17 26.80 9.74
N SER A 29 3.67 27.91 9.17
CA SER A 29 3.17 28.43 7.89
C SER A 29 3.38 27.44 6.75
N GLN A 30 4.49 26.69 6.73
CA GLN A 30 4.73 25.66 5.72
C GLN A 30 3.84 24.42 5.94
N ALA A 31 3.68 23.98 7.18
CA ALA A 31 2.91 22.79 7.52
C ALA A 31 1.41 22.93 7.25
N LEU A 32 0.87 24.14 7.41
CA LEU A 32 -0.57 24.41 7.22
C LEU A 32 -0.92 24.91 5.80
N GLN A 33 0.07 25.19 4.96
CA GLN A 33 -0.16 25.64 3.58
C GLN A 33 -0.24 24.45 2.63
N TYR A 34 -0.85 24.66 1.46
CA TYR A 34 -0.76 23.72 0.35
C TYR A 34 0.68 23.36 0.00
N GLY A 35 0.92 22.07 -0.19
CA GLY A 35 2.15 21.51 -0.73
C GLY A 35 1.96 20.94 -2.13
N ILE A 36 3.03 20.33 -2.66
CA ILE A 36 2.98 19.55 -3.89
C ILE A 36 2.19 18.25 -3.69
N THR A 37 1.60 17.73 -4.76
CA THR A 37 0.70 16.56 -4.71
C THR A 37 1.39 15.30 -4.19
N GLU A 38 2.67 15.10 -4.49
CA GLU A 38 3.41 13.90 -4.09
C GLU A 38 3.76 13.88 -2.59
N GLY A 39 3.60 15.00 -1.90
CA GLY A 39 3.87 15.16 -0.47
C GLY A 39 5.12 15.97 -0.14
N TYR A 40 5.31 16.22 1.16
CA TYR A 40 6.41 17.05 1.68
C TYR A 40 7.79 16.50 1.30
N THR A 41 8.57 17.26 0.53
CA THR A 41 9.84 16.81 -0.08
C THR A 41 10.83 16.20 0.92
N PRO A 42 11.12 16.83 2.09
CA PRO A 42 12.02 16.22 3.07
C PRO A 42 11.55 14.86 3.58
N LEU A 43 10.25 14.67 3.79
CA LEU A 43 9.69 13.38 4.18
C LEU A 43 9.86 12.34 3.06
N ARG A 44 9.59 12.72 1.81
CA ARG A 44 9.77 11.83 0.64
C ARG A 44 11.23 11.36 0.52
N THR A 45 12.19 12.27 0.63
CA THR A 45 13.63 11.94 0.59
C THR A 45 14.02 11.03 1.75
N LEU A 46 13.54 11.31 2.96
CA LEU A 46 13.82 10.49 4.15
C LEU A 46 13.30 9.06 3.98
N ILE A 47 12.06 8.90 3.52
CA ILE A 47 11.43 7.57 3.32
C ILE A 47 12.13 6.80 2.19
N ALA A 48 12.44 7.45 1.07
CA ALA A 48 13.18 6.82 -0.02
C ALA A 48 14.55 6.31 0.45
N GLY A 49 15.32 7.15 1.18
CA GLY A 49 16.61 6.76 1.74
C GLY A 49 16.50 5.61 2.75
N ARG A 50 15.51 5.66 3.64
CA ARG A 50 15.25 4.58 4.61
C ARG A 50 14.91 3.25 3.91
N ASN A 51 14.05 3.28 2.90
CA ASN A 51 13.64 2.08 2.16
C ASN A 51 14.80 1.49 1.36
N LYS A 52 15.63 2.34 0.75
CA LYS A 52 16.85 1.91 0.06
C LYS A 52 17.83 1.26 1.04
N ALA A 53 18.10 1.89 2.17
CA ALA A 53 19.06 1.40 3.16
C ALA A 53 18.61 0.10 3.84
N ARG A 54 17.31 -0.04 4.17
CA ARG A 54 16.79 -1.20 4.92
C ARG A 54 16.40 -2.38 4.04
N PHE A 55 15.89 -2.13 2.84
CA PHE A 55 15.25 -3.16 2.01
C PHE A 55 15.81 -3.21 0.58
N ASN A 56 16.80 -2.38 0.24
CA ASN A 56 17.28 -2.18 -1.13
C ASN A 56 16.14 -1.82 -2.11
N PHE A 57 15.07 -1.22 -1.60
CA PHE A 57 13.89 -0.87 -2.38
C PHE A 57 14.09 0.48 -3.08
N GLY A 58 13.67 0.58 -4.34
CA GLY A 58 13.80 1.77 -5.18
C GLY A 58 15.04 1.77 -6.10
N ARG A 59 14.81 2.19 -7.34
CA ARG A 59 15.79 2.50 -8.38
C ARG A 59 15.98 4.02 -8.49
N GLU A 60 17.03 4.45 -9.18
CA GLU A 60 17.36 5.88 -9.31
C GLU A 60 16.25 6.69 -10.01
N PHE A 61 15.45 6.06 -10.87
CA PHE A 61 14.34 6.70 -11.56
C PHE A 61 12.99 6.59 -10.84
N ASP A 62 12.93 5.88 -9.70
CA ASP A 62 11.69 5.73 -8.94
C ASP A 62 11.39 6.99 -8.12
N THR A 63 10.10 7.32 -7.99
CA THR A 63 9.63 8.46 -7.19
C THR A 63 8.81 7.98 -6.01
N THR A 64 8.96 8.64 -4.86
CA THR A 64 8.12 8.40 -3.67
C THR A 64 6.93 9.34 -3.66
N ILE A 65 5.73 8.81 -3.42
CA ILE A 65 4.49 9.56 -3.18
C ILE A 65 4.00 9.23 -1.77
N ILE A 66 3.61 10.26 -1.01
CA ILE A 66 2.99 10.10 0.30
C ILE A 66 1.48 9.89 0.11
N THR A 67 0.93 8.85 0.73
CA THR A 67 -0.51 8.58 0.76
C THR A 67 -1.06 8.75 2.17
N SER A 68 -2.38 8.89 2.29
CA SER A 68 -3.13 8.86 3.55
C SER A 68 -3.26 7.45 4.15
N GLY A 69 -2.54 6.47 3.62
CA GLY A 69 -2.54 5.08 4.08
C GLY A 69 -2.49 4.06 2.94
N GLY A 70 -2.32 2.79 3.30
CA GLY A 70 -2.20 1.69 2.33
C GLY A 70 -3.44 1.53 1.44
N GLN A 71 -4.65 1.77 1.98
CA GLN A 71 -5.90 1.70 1.22
C GLN A 71 -5.95 2.70 0.07
N GLN A 72 -5.45 3.94 0.26
CA GLN A 72 -5.36 4.91 -0.83
C GLN A 72 -4.32 4.48 -1.87
N GLY A 73 -3.21 3.90 -1.44
CA GLY A 73 -2.20 3.36 -2.37
C GLY A 73 -2.77 2.26 -3.27
N ILE A 74 -3.53 1.33 -2.69
CA ILE A 74 -4.23 0.27 -3.42
C ILE A 74 -5.23 0.86 -4.43
N ASP A 75 -6.03 1.82 -3.98
CA ASP A 75 -7.05 2.47 -4.81
C ASP A 75 -6.44 3.22 -6.00
N LEU A 76 -5.42 4.04 -5.76
CA LEU A 76 -4.70 4.77 -6.82
C LEU A 76 -4.03 3.82 -7.80
N THR A 77 -3.44 2.72 -7.31
CA THR A 77 -2.79 1.72 -8.17
C THR A 77 -3.80 1.08 -9.12
N CYS A 78 -4.97 0.68 -8.62
CA CYS A 78 -6.03 0.13 -9.45
C CYS A 78 -6.53 1.16 -10.48
N LYS A 79 -6.80 2.39 -10.03
CA LYS A 79 -7.29 3.48 -10.89
C LYS A 79 -6.35 3.83 -12.04
N VAL A 80 -5.03 3.72 -11.84
CA VAL A 80 -4.03 4.07 -12.86
C VAL A 80 -3.76 2.91 -13.82
N LEU A 81 -3.85 1.65 -13.35
CA LEU A 81 -3.38 0.49 -14.11
C LEU A 81 -4.51 -0.39 -14.69
N CYS A 82 -5.74 -0.26 -14.21
CA CYS A 82 -6.87 -1.10 -14.61
C CYS A 82 -7.99 -0.30 -15.25
N ASN A 83 -8.61 -0.88 -16.29
CA ASN A 83 -9.90 -0.47 -16.81
C ASN A 83 -11.01 -1.41 -16.30
N GLU A 84 -12.26 -1.01 -16.50
CA GLU A 84 -13.40 -1.88 -16.22
C GLU A 84 -13.27 -3.20 -17.01
N GLY A 85 -13.45 -4.32 -16.31
CA GLY A 85 -13.33 -5.66 -16.87
C GLY A 85 -11.91 -6.24 -16.93
N ASP A 86 -10.86 -5.44 -16.67
CA ASP A 86 -9.50 -5.96 -16.50
C ASP A 86 -9.44 -6.92 -15.30
N VAL A 87 -8.52 -7.89 -15.37
CA VAL A 87 -8.39 -8.91 -14.33
C VAL A 87 -7.31 -8.52 -13.32
N ILE A 88 -7.60 -8.74 -12.05
CA ILE A 88 -6.62 -8.70 -10.95
C ILE A 88 -6.58 -10.10 -10.33
N LEU A 89 -5.38 -10.68 -10.31
CA LEU A 89 -5.12 -11.92 -9.58
C LEU A 89 -4.87 -11.58 -8.12
N CYS A 90 -5.47 -12.32 -7.20
CA CYS A 90 -5.27 -12.13 -5.77
C CYS A 90 -5.29 -13.46 -5.03
N GLU A 91 -4.65 -13.50 -3.87
CA GLU A 91 -4.72 -14.63 -2.93
C GLU A 91 -6.18 -14.98 -2.58
N GLU A 92 -6.45 -16.27 -2.37
CA GLU A 92 -7.72 -16.77 -1.87
C GLU A 92 -7.51 -17.55 -0.57
N PRO A 93 -7.87 -16.98 0.60
CA PRO A 93 -8.51 -15.67 0.85
C PRO A 93 -7.53 -14.47 0.84
N SER A 94 -8.05 -13.23 0.78
CA SER A 94 -7.25 -11.98 0.87
C SER A 94 -7.96 -10.82 1.60
N PHE A 95 -7.28 -9.68 1.74
CA PHE A 95 -7.75 -8.52 2.50
C PHE A 95 -8.97 -7.84 1.85
N ILE A 96 -10.12 -7.89 2.52
CA ILE A 96 -11.41 -7.37 2.02
C ILE A 96 -11.37 -5.90 1.55
N GLY A 97 -10.56 -5.04 2.18
CA GLY A 97 -10.45 -3.63 1.78
C GLY A 97 -9.86 -3.47 0.38
N SER A 98 -8.89 -4.31 0.02
CA SER A 98 -8.32 -4.33 -1.34
C SER A 98 -9.35 -4.82 -2.37
N LEU A 99 -10.02 -5.96 -2.08
CA LEU A 99 -10.99 -6.57 -2.98
C LEU A 99 -12.17 -5.64 -3.28
N ASN A 100 -12.63 -4.89 -2.28
CA ASN A 100 -13.71 -3.93 -2.46
C ASN A 100 -13.27 -2.71 -3.30
N SER A 101 -12.04 -2.21 -3.10
CA SER A 101 -11.51 -1.12 -3.93
C SER A 101 -11.41 -1.56 -5.39
N PHE A 102 -10.85 -2.74 -5.67
CA PHE A 102 -10.76 -3.28 -7.03
C PHE A 102 -12.11 -3.45 -7.71
N ARG A 103 -13.08 -4.05 -7.00
CA ARG A 103 -14.45 -4.20 -7.52
C ARG A 103 -15.12 -2.86 -7.80
N SER A 104 -14.84 -1.83 -7.00
CA SER A 104 -15.43 -0.49 -7.21
C SER A 104 -14.94 0.20 -8.48
N HIS A 105 -13.76 -0.20 -9.00
CA HIS A 105 -13.24 0.23 -10.30
C HIS A 105 -13.66 -0.70 -11.46
N GLY A 106 -14.55 -1.68 -11.20
CA GLY A 106 -15.04 -2.61 -12.20
C GLY A 106 -14.06 -3.74 -12.57
N ALA A 107 -12.99 -3.93 -11.81
CA ALA A 107 -12.04 -5.01 -12.05
C ALA A 107 -12.65 -6.38 -11.71
N LYS A 108 -12.27 -7.41 -12.48
CA LYS A 108 -12.63 -8.81 -12.23
C LYS A 108 -11.56 -9.48 -11.39
N LEU A 109 -11.96 -10.00 -10.24
CA LEU A 109 -11.05 -10.68 -9.32
C LEU A 109 -10.99 -12.17 -9.62
N VAL A 110 -9.78 -12.70 -9.70
CA VAL A 110 -9.52 -14.15 -9.80
C VAL A 110 -8.68 -14.56 -8.60
N GLY A 111 -9.27 -15.41 -7.76
CA GLY A 111 -8.60 -16.01 -6.61
C GLY A 111 -7.56 -17.03 -7.04
N VAL A 112 -6.42 -17.02 -6.36
CA VAL A 112 -5.38 -18.04 -6.48
C VAL A 112 -5.29 -18.75 -5.12
N PRO A 113 -5.40 -20.09 -5.07
CA PRO A 113 -5.33 -20.83 -3.82
C PRO A 113 -4.06 -20.53 -3.02
N MET A 114 -4.21 -20.56 -1.70
CA MET A 114 -3.10 -20.46 -0.75
C MET A 114 -2.64 -21.86 -0.32
N GLU A 115 -1.34 -21.98 -0.10
CA GLU A 115 -0.62 -23.10 0.51
C GLU A 115 -0.02 -22.63 1.85
N ASP A 116 0.58 -23.55 2.62
CA ASP A 116 1.10 -23.27 3.97
C ASP A 116 2.24 -22.22 3.97
N ASP A 117 2.89 -21.97 2.83
CA ASP A 117 3.98 -21.02 2.62
C ASP A 117 3.63 -19.85 1.70
N GLY A 118 2.35 -19.67 1.34
CA GLY A 118 1.89 -18.51 0.57
C GLY A 118 0.98 -18.86 -0.60
N ILE A 119 1.08 -18.10 -1.69
CA ILE A 119 0.25 -18.30 -2.89
C ILE A 119 0.72 -19.54 -3.66
N SER A 120 -0.20 -20.40 -4.10
CA SER A 120 0.13 -21.56 -4.92
C SER A 120 0.72 -21.13 -6.26
N LEU A 121 1.97 -21.50 -6.52
CA LEU A 121 2.65 -21.15 -7.78
C LEU A 121 2.03 -21.87 -8.99
N GLU A 122 1.59 -23.13 -8.81
CA GLU A 122 0.86 -23.85 -9.85
C GLU A 122 -0.49 -23.18 -10.13
N GLY A 123 -1.23 -22.83 -9.08
CA GLY A 123 -2.50 -22.10 -9.21
C GLY A 123 -2.31 -20.74 -9.88
N LEU A 124 -1.23 -20.02 -9.55
CA LEU A 124 -0.89 -18.73 -10.15
C LEU A 124 -0.59 -18.88 -11.64
N GLU A 125 0.21 -19.88 -12.02
CA GLU A 125 0.52 -20.16 -13.43
C GLU A 125 -0.75 -20.46 -14.23
N GLN A 126 -1.63 -21.33 -13.72
CA GLN A 126 -2.92 -21.64 -14.34
C GLN A 126 -3.80 -20.38 -14.48
N ALA A 127 -3.88 -19.56 -13.43
CA ALA A 127 -4.66 -18.32 -13.45
C ALA A 127 -4.13 -17.31 -14.48
N MET A 128 -2.80 -17.15 -14.59
CA MET A 128 -2.16 -16.31 -15.61
C MET A 128 -2.37 -16.85 -17.02
N GLN A 129 -2.41 -18.17 -17.20
CA GLN A 129 -2.70 -18.79 -18.49
C GLN A 129 -4.16 -18.57 -18.92
N ALA A 130 -5.11 -18.70 -17.99
CA ALA A 130 -6.54 -18.51 -18.25
C ALA A 130 -6.94 -17.03 -18.43
N ASN A 131 -6.22 -16.10 -17.78
CA ASN A 131 -6.57 -14.68 -17.75
C ASN A 131 -5.48 -13.81 -18.38
N LYS A 132 -5.35 -13.88 -19.70
CA LYS A 132 -4.31 -13.13 -20.47
C LYS A 132 -4.42 -11.60 -20.35
N ASN A 133 -5.55 -11.09 -19.87
CA ASN A 133 -5.78 -9.67 -19.60
C ASN A 133 -5.53 -9.29 -18.12
N ALA A 134 -4.95 -10.16 -17.30
CA ALA A 134 -4.55 -9.82 -15.94
C ALA A 134 -3.54 -8.66 -15.94
N LYS A 135 -3.81 -7.62 -15.15
CA LYS A 135 -2.99 -6.40 -15.04
C LYS A 135 -2.15 -6.34 -13.78
N ILE A 136 -2.69 -6.88 -12.68
CA ILE A 136 -2.09 -6.81 -11.35
C ILE A 136 -2.16 -8.19 -10.72
N LEU A 137 -1.09 -8.56 -10.01
CA LEU A 137 -1.08 -9.57 -8.97
C LEU A 137 -1.02 -8.86 -7.61
N TYR A 138 -2.03 -9.03 -6.77
CA TYR A 138 -2.08 -8.48 -5.42
C TYR A 138 -1.81 -9.59 -4.39
N ILE A 139 -0.76 -9.41 -3.59
CA ILE A 139 -0.31 -10.36 -2.56
C ILE A 139 0.01 -9.62 -1.26
N ILE A 140 -0.07 -10.34 -0.13
CA ILE A 140 0.30 -9.86 1.19
C ILE A 140 1.37 -10.83 1.73
N PRO A 141 2.65 -10.64 1.35
CA PRO A 141 3.70 -11.64 1.54
C PRO A 141 4.18 -11.79 2.99
N ASN A 142 3.75 -10.92 3.91
CA ASN A 142 4.16 -10.95 5.29
C ASN A 142 2.93 -10.74 6.17
N PHE A 143 2.67 -11.68 7.08
CA PHE A 143 1.46 -11.71 7.90
C PHE A 143 0.20 -11.54 7.05
N GLN A 144 0.02 -12.46 6.10
CA GLN A 144 -1.07 -12.48 5.13
C GLN A 144 -2.41 -12.25 5.85
N ASN A 145 -3.26 -11.40 5.30
CA ASN A 145 -4.57 -11.13 5.89
C ASN A 145 -5.66 -11.86 5.09
N PRO A 146 -6.36 -12.87 5.68
CA PRO A 146 -6.49 -13.14 7.10
C PRO A 146 -5.64 -14.29 7.69
N THR A 147 -4.86 -15.03 6.90
CA THR A 147 -4.31 -16.34 7.33
C THR A 147 -3.13 -16.25 8.30
N GLY A 148 -2.39 -15.13 8.30
CA GLY A 148 -1.17 -14.92 9.07
C GLY A 148 0.08 -15.56 8.46
N ILE A 149 -0.04 -16.22 7.30
CA ILE A 149 1.06 -16.91 6.60
C ILE A 149 2.12 -15.89 6.15
N THR A 150 3.39 -16.31 6.09
CA THR A 150 4.54 -15.52 5.63
C THR A 150 5.47 -16.40 4.83
#